data_AF-A0A853JN62-F1
#
_entry.id   AF-A0A853JN62-F1
#
_cell.length_a   1.000
_cell.length_b   1.000
_cell.length_c   1.000
_cell.angle_alpha   90.00
_cell.angle_beta   90.00
_cell.angle_gamma   90.00
#
_symmetry.space_group_name_H-M   'P 1'
#
loop_
_entity.id
_entity.type
_entity.pdbx_description
1 polymer ?
#
loop_
_entity_poly.entity_id
_entity_poly.type
_entity_poly.pdbx_seq_one_letter_code
_entity_poly.pdbx_strand_id
1 'polypeptide(L)' 'MLTGPKHHILVPFSLVLGGTFLILCDTLARTVSSQEIPVGIITAAFGGPFFIYLLRKSKKGSA' A
#
# COMPACT_ATOMS: atom_id res chain seq x y z
N MET A 1 10.31 4.15 -7.51
CA MET A 1 11.48 3.50 -6.88
C MET A 1 11.76 2.11 -7.46
N LEU A 2 10.74 1.31 -7.83
CA LEU A 2 10.93 -0.02 -8.43
C LEU A 2 10.96 -0.04 -9.98
N THR A 3 10.07 0.72 -10.64
CA THR A 3 9.88 0.61 -12.11
C THR A 3 10.11 1.92 -12.90
N GLY A 4 10.44 3.01 -12.20
CA GLY A 4 10.58 4.34 -12.81
C GLY A 4 9.24 4.98 -13.23
N PRO A 5 9.26 6.15 -13.90
CA PRO A 5 8.05 6.91 -14.23
C PRO A 5 7.32 6.43 -15.50
N LYS A 6 7.85 5.43 -16.20
CA LYS A 6 7.28 4.95 -17.47
C LYS A 6 5.95 4.23 -17.21
N HIS A 7 4.85 4.84 -17.64
CA HIS A 7 3.49 4.38 -17.32
C HIS A 7 3.19 2.97 -17.85
N HIS A 8 3.74 2.58 -19.01
CA HIS A 8 3.54 1.25 -19.60
C HIS A 8 4.01 0.08 -18.71
N ILE A 9 4.96 0.31 -17.80
CA ILE A 9 5.45 -0.67 -16.84
C ILE A 9 4.85 -0.37 -15.46
N LEU A 10 4.74 0.91 -15.10
CA LEU A 10 4.21 1.33 -13.80
C LEU A 10 2.77 0.84 -13.59
N VAL A 11 1.88 1.04 -14.55
CA VAL A 11 0.45 0.68 -14.42
C VAL A 11 0.24 -0.82 -14.20
N PRO A 12 0.74 -1.74 -15.05
CA PRO A 12 0.55 -3.18 -14.82
C PRO A 12 1.23 -3.65 -13.53
N PHE A 13 2.39 -3.10 -13.19
CA PHE A 13 3.08 -3.44 -11.95
C PHE A 13 2.30 -2.97 -10.72
N SER A 14 1.78 -1.74 -10.73
CA SER A 14 0.94 -1.20 -9.66
C SER A 14 -0.37 -1.96 -9.52
N LEU A 15 -0.95 -2.44 -10.63
CA LEU A 15 -2.16 -3.26 -10.60
C LEU A 15 -1.90 -4.59 -9.90
N VAL A 16 -0.83 -5.31 -10.27
CA VAL A 16 -0.49 -6.60 -9.66
C VAL A 16 -0.12 -6.44 -8.18
N LEU A 17 0.75 -5.47 -7.87
CA LEU A 17 1.21 -5.23 -6.51
C LEU A 17 0.06 -4.75 -5.61
N GLY A 18 -0.72 -3.77 -6.07
CA GLY A 18 -1.86 -3.22 -5.35
C GLY A 18 -3.00 -4.22 -5.18
N GLY A 19 -3.31 -4.99 -6.22
CA GLY A 19 -4.32 -6.05 -6.17
C GLY A 19 -3.95 -7.16 -5.18
N THR A 20 -2.71 -7.64 -5.22
CA THR A 20 -2.22 -8.66 -4.29
C THR A 20 -2.26 -8.15 -2.84
N PHE A 21 -1.81 -6.90 -2.63
CA PHE A 21 -1.86 -6.26 -1.31
C PHE A 21 -3.30 -6.14 -0.78
N LEU A 22 -4.25 -5.74 -1.62
CA LEU A 22 -5.65 -5.59 -1.21
C LEU A 22 -6.28 -6.95 -0.82
N ILE A 23 -6.01 -8.01 -1.60
CA ILE A 23 -6.48 -9.37 -1.29
C ILE A 23 -5.92 -9.84 0.06
N LEU A 24 -4.64 -9.58 0.32
CA LEU A 24 -4.01 -9.92 1.61
C LEU A 24 -4.66 -9.16 2.77
N CYS A 25 -4.90 -7.85 2.62
CA CYS A 25 -5.58 -7.06 3.64
C CYS A 25 -7.02 -7.52 3.88
N ASP A 26 -7.78 -7.84 2.83
CA ASP A 26 -9.15 -8.36 2.97
C ASP A 26 -9.16 -9.72 3.68
N THR A 27 -8.24 -10.62 3.29
CA THR A 27 -8.09 -11.93 3.93
C THR A 27 -7.74 -11.78 5.42
N LEU A 28 -6.82 -10.88 5.77
CA LEU A 28 -6.49 -10.58 7.15
C LEU A 28 -7.68 -9.99 7.91
N ALA A 29 -8.44 -9.07 7.31
CA ALA A 29 -9.61 -8.46 7.94
C ALA A 29 -10.67 -9.52 8.30
N ARG A 30 -10.88 -10.50 7.42
CA ARG A 30 -11.79 -11.64 7.65
C ARG A 30 -11.25 -12.67 8.64
N THR A 31 -9.94 -12.80 8.79
CA THR A 31 -9.31 -13.84 9.62
C THR A 31 -9.11 -13.40 11.07
N VAL A 32 -8.80 -12.11 11.30
CA VAL A 32 -8.42 -11.60 12.63
C VAL A 32 -9.63 -11.43 13.57
N SER A 33 -10.85 -11.30 13.03
CA SER A 33 -12.05 -11.07 13.82
C SER A 33 -13.26 -11.78 13.22
N SER A 34 -14.10 -12.35 14.09
CA SER A 34 -15.44 -12.83 13.68
C SER A 34 -16.41 -11.69 13.38
N GLN A 35 -16.10 -10.46 13.78
CA GLN A 35 -16.80 -9.26 13.35
C GLN A 35 -16.19 -8.72 12.06
N GLU A 36 -17.04 -8.26 11.15
CA GLU A 36 -16.65 -7.62 9.89
C GLU A 36 -15.84 -6.35 10.15
N ILE A 37 -14.52 -6.49 10.21
CA ILE A 37 -13.61 -5.34 10.28
C ILE A 37 -13.54 -4.73 8.87
N PRO A 38 -13.77 -3.42 8.73
CA PRO A 38 -13.57 -2.74 7.46
C PRO A 38 -12.12 -2.88 7.00
N VAL A 39 -11.90 -3.45 5.80
CA VAL A 39 -10.56 -3.63 5.21
C VAL A 39 -9.77 -2.31 5.16
N GLY A 40 -10.46 -1.18 5.08
CA GLY A 40 -9.89 0.17 5.15
C GLY A 40 -9.07 0.44 6.42
N ILE A 41 -9.42 -0.14 7.56
CA ILE A 41 -8.67 0.02 8.80
C ILE A 41 -7.32 -0.69 8.70
N ILE A 42 -7.31 -1.91 8.17
CA ILE A 42 -6.07 -2.67 7.97
C ILE A 42 -5.19 -1.98 6.94
N THR A 43 -5.73 -1.57 5.79
CA THR A 43 -4.93 -0.87 4.77
C THR A 43 -4.39 0.47 5.27
N ALA A 44 -5.15 1.22 6.07
CA ALA A 44 -4.69 2.47 6.67
C ALA A 44 -3.58 2.25 7.72
N ALA A 45 -3.63 1.16 8.48
CA ALA A 45 -2.59 0.81 9.45
C ALA A 45 -1.22 0.59 8.79
N PHE A 46 -1.18 0.08 7.56
CA PHE A 46 0.05 -0.02 6.77
C PHE A 46 0.36 1.26 5.98
N GLY A 47 -0.67 1.87 5.39
CA GLY A 47 -0.55 3.03 4.51
C GLY A 47 -0.10 4.29 5.23
N GLY A 48 -0.57 4.53 6.46
CA GLY A 48 -0.19 5.69 7.28
C GLY A 48 1.32 5.74 7.57
N PRO A 49 1.92 4.70 8.18
CA PRO A 49 3.36 4.62 8.38
C PRO A 49 4.16 4.71 7.07
N PHE A 50 3.70 4.05 6.00
CA PHE A 50 4.35 4.12 4.69
C PHE A 50 4.33 5.55 4.11
N PHE A 51 3.22 6.26 4.25
CA PHE A 51 3.10 7.65 3.80
C PHE A 51 4.03 8.58 4.58
N ILE A 52 4.12 8.42 5.91
CA ILE A 52 5.08 9.16 6.75
C ILE A 52 6.52 8.87 6.31
N TYR A 53 6.85 7.61 6.02
CA TYR A 53 8.16 7.24 5.49
C TYR A 53 8.46 7.96 4.16
N LEU A 54 7.49 7.99 3.23
CA LEU A 54 7.65 8.70 1.96
C LEU A 54 7.87 10.20 2.15
N LEU A 55 7.12 10.84 3.06
CA LEU A 55 7.30 12.27 3.39
C LEU A 55 8.71 12.55 3.92
N ARG A 56 9.21 11.72 4.84
CA ARG A 56 10.57 11.87 5.39
C ARG A 56 11.64 11.68 4.32
N LYS A 57 11.42 10.74 3.39
CA LYS A 57 12.34 10.46 2.29
C LYS A 57 12.36 11.60 1.25
N SER A 58 11.19 12.15 0.92
CA SER A 58 11.09 13.30 0.01
C SER A 58 11.80 14.52 0.57
N LYS A 59 11.70 14.76 1.89
CA LYS A 59 12.38 15.87 2.56
C LYS A 59 13.91 15.77 2.54
N LYS A 60 14.45 14.56 2.36
CA LYS A 60 15.90 14.29 2.32
C LYS A 60 16.51 14.44 0.91
N GLY A 61 15.69 14.57 -0.13
CA GLY A 61 16.13 14.73 -1.53
C GLY A 61 16.16 16.18 -2.03
N SER A 62 15.90 17.16 -1.15
CA SER A 62 15.94 18.60 -1.44
C SER A 62 17.02 19.35 -0.64
N ALA A 63 18.06 18.64 -0.21
CA ALA A 63 19.24 19.20 0.46
C ALA A 63 20.50 18.91 -0.36
#